data_AF-A0A8X8Y2A1-F1
#
_entry.id   AF-A0A8X8Y2A1-F1
#
_cell.length_a   1.000
_cell.length_b   1.000
_cell.length_c   1.000
_cell.angle_alpha   90.00
_cell.angle_beta   90.00
_cell.angle_gamma   90.00
#
_symmetry.space_group_name_H-M   'P 1'
#
loop_
_entity.id
_entity.type
_entity.pdbx_description
1 polymer ?
#
loop_
_entity_poly.entity_id
_entity_poly.type
_entity_poly.pdbx_seq_one_letter_code
_entity_poly.pdbx_strand_id
1 'polypeptide(L)'
;MVLCNGSSLNKKATFRVYLQEILSRPNATLYEVARANITSVSPTNFGQFLVGDDFVTTTPDPNSMRLGRSQGFVAFSDLDELAIALTFTFIFTDGPYRGSSLTIAGRKLVLGKNQEIPVVGGTGRFRLARGYTISNLVSSTPTSFTFVLAIDQIFQSDYDAPVSAGLMVAAEEHVAEMERRRFEERGLLLLAAMVERSERRWCKDVSLVGLGCAAVSRRRQD
;
A
#
# COMPACT_ATOMS: atom_id res chain seq x y z
N MET A 1 8.51 11.59 23.15
CA MET A 1 9.53 10.61 22.72
C MET A 1 9.09 9.26 23.28
N VAL A 2 8.41 8.44 22.47
CA VAL A 2 7.99 7.09 22.86
C VAL A 2 9.01 6.14 22.28
N LEU A 3 9.81 5.52 23.15
CA LEU A 3 10.73 4.46 22.77
C LEU A 3 9.95 3.15 22.77
N CYS A 4 9.47 2.72 21.60
CA CYS A 4 8.98 1.36 21.43
C CYS A 4 10.17 0.43 21.22
N ASN A 5 10.58 -0.26 22.28
CA ASN A 5 11.53 -1.36 22.19
C ASN A 5 10.74 -2.63 21.80
N GLY A 6 10.43 -2.75 20.50
CA GLY A 6 9.80 -3.94 19.93
C GLY A 6 10.85 -4.77 19.21
N SER A 7 11.27 -5.89 19.79
CA SER A 7 12.06 -6.90 19.08
C SER A 7 11.19 -7.52 17.98
N SER A 8 11.28 -6.99 16.75
CA SER A 8 10.55 -7.54 15.60
C SER A 8 11.12 -8.90 15.23
N LEU A 9 10.35 -9.96 15.43
CA LEU A 9 10.67 -11.28 14.89
C LEU A 9 10.50 -11.21 13.37
N ASN A 10 11.58 -10.91 12.64
CA ASN A 10 11.56 -10.83 11.19
C ASN A 10 11.27 -12.23 10.60
N LYS A 11 10.00 -12.53 10.26
CA LYS A 11 9.67 -13.72 9.46
C LYS A 11 10.22 -13.52 8.06
N LYS A 12 11.13 -14.41 7.67
CA LYS A 12 11.66 -14.51 6.31
C LYS A 12 10.87 -15.58 5.56
N ALA A 13 10.20 -15.19 4.49
CA ALA A 13 9.65 -16.14 3.51
C ALA A 13 10.60 -16.26 2.32
N THR A 14 10.93 -17.49 1.96
CA THR A 14 11.63 -17.82 0.71
C THR A 14 10.78 -18.86 -0.02
N PHE A 15 10.46 -18.60 -1.28
CA PHE A 15 9.75 -19.56 -2.13
C PHE A 15 10.07 -19.35 -3.60
N ARG A 16 9.80 -20.37 -4.41
CA ARG A 16 10.01 -20.35 -5.86
C ARG A 16 8.69 -20.55 -6.56
N VAL A 17 8.46 -19.77 -7.61
CA VAL A 17 7.30 -19.91 -8.49
C VAL A 17 7.76 -19.86 -9.94
N TYR A 18 6.93 -20.41 -10.82
CA TYR A 18 7.17 -20.40 -12.25
C TYR A 18 6.09 -19.55 -12.94
N LEU A 19 6.53 -18.58 -13.74
CA LEU A 19 5.69 -17.69 -14.52
C LEU A 19 5.59 -18.22 -15.95
N GLN A 20 4.36 -18.44 -16.40
CA GLN A 20 4.04 -18.98 -17.71
C GLN A 20 3.50 -17.86 -18.59
N GLU A 21 4.37 -17.28 -19.42
CA GLU A 21 4.07 -16.19 -20.34
C GLU A 21 3.75 -16.74 -21.73
N ILE A 22 2.58 -16.41 -22.29
CA ILE A 22 2.12 -16.89 -23.60
C ILE A 22 1.80 -15.68 -24.47
N LEU A 23 2.51 -15.55 -25.59
CA LEU A 23 2.42 -14.40 -26.50
C LEU A 23 1.44 -14.62 -27.66
N SER A 24 1.14 -15.87 -28.01
CA SER A 24 0.37 -16.20 -29.21
C SER A 24 -0.99 -16.82 -28.91
N ARG A 25 -1.97 -16.50 -29.77
CA ARG A 25 -3.35 -16.99 -29.71
C ARG A 25 -3.44 -18.51 -30.00
N PRO A 26 -4.48 -19.20 -29.51
CA PRO A 26 -5.71 -18.66 -28.90
C PRO A 26 -5.61 -18.30 -27.42
N ASN A 27 -4.62 -18.82 -26.68
CA ASN A 27 -4.55 -18.69 -25.22
C ASN A 27 -3.42 -17.76 -24.77
N ALA A 28 -3.26 -16.63 -25.46
CA ALA A 28 -2.27 -15.63 -25.07
C ALA A 28 -2.60 -15.07 -23.69
N THR A 29 -1.57 -14.85 -22.88
CA THR A 29 -1.66 -14.21 -21.56
C THR A 29 -1.01 -12.83 -21.56
N LEU A 30 -0.20 -12.51 -22.58
CA LEU A 30 0.38 -11.19 -22.82
C LEU A 30 -0.19 -10.58 -24.10
N TYR A 31 -0.63 -9.33 -23.99
CA TYR A 31 -1.19 -8.56 -25.10
C TYR A 31 -0.47 -7.23 -25.23
N GLU A 32 -0.02 -6.92 -26.44
CA GLU A 32 0.46 -5.59 -26.76
C GLU A 32 -0.72 -4.61 -26.84
N VAL A 33 -0.65 -3.52 -26.08
CA VAL A 33 -1.72 -2.51 -26.00
C VAL A 33 -1.28 -1.13 -26.49
N ALA A 34 0.03 -0.89 -26.61
CA ALA A 34 0.57 0.32 -27.21
C ALA A 34 1.96 0.06 -27.80
N ARG A 35 2.30 0.85 -28.82
CA ARG A 35 3.64 0.92 -29.43
C ARG A 35 3.99 2.34 -29.83
N ALA A 36 5.28 2.66 -29.83
CA ALA A 36 5.79 3.90 -30.39
C ALA A 36 6.02 3.76 -31.91
N ASN A 37 6.12 4.90 -32.61
CA ASN A 37 6.45 4.89 -34.05
C ASN A 37 7.82 4.26 -34.33
N ILE A 38 8.78 4.43 -33.42
CA ILE A 38 10.13 3.87 -33.56
C ILE A 38 10.21 2.37 -33.26
N THR A 39 9.16 1.78 -32.66
CA THR A 39 9.18 0.37 -32.23
C THR A 39 9.46 -0.60 -33.37
N SER A 40 8.95 -0.36 -34.58
CA SER A 40 9.12 -1.27 -35.72
C SER A 40 10.53 -1.30 -36.31
N VAL A 41 11.33 -0.26 -36.06
CA VAL A 41 12.73 -0.15 -36.53
C VAL A 41 13.73 -0.26 -35.40
N SER A 42 13.25 -0.32 -34.14
CA SER A 42 14.09 -0.45 -32.97
C SER A 42 14.58 -1.89 -32.83
N PRO A 43 15.90 -2.12 -32.67
CA PRO A 43 16.44 -3.46 -32.44
C PRO A 43 16.04 -4.04 -31.07
N THR A 44 15.57 -3.20 -30.15
CA THR A 44 15.20 -3.55 -28.77
C THR A 44 13.68 -3.55 -28.54
N ASN A 45 12.88 -3.34 -29.59
CA ASN A 45 11.43 -3.09 -29.50
C ASN A 45 11.08 -1.88 -28.64
N PHE A 46 11.96 -0.88 -28.55
CA PHE A 46 11.73 0.29 -27.70
C PHE A 46 10.35 0.92 -27.93
N GLY A 47 9.65 1.20 -26.84
CA GLY A 47 8.32 1.79 -26.85
C GLY A 47 7.17 0.79 -27.04
N GLN A 48 7.46 -0.51 -27.16
CA GLN A 48 6.44 -1.55 -27.07
C GLN A 48 5.95 -1.70 -25.62
N PHE A 49 4.64 -1.74 -25.43
CA PHE A 49 4.00 -1.88 -24.11
C PHE A 49 2.99 -3.03 -24.12
N LEU A 50 3.16 -3.96 -23.19
CA LEU A 50 2.30 -5.15 -23.07
C LEU A 50 1.67 -5.22 -21.69
N VAL A 51 0.43 -5.72 -21.64
CA VAL A 51 -0.31 -6.05 -20.42
C VAL A 51 -0.42 -7.57 -20.33
N GLY A 52 -0.11 -8.11 -19.15
CA GLY A 52 -0.06 -9.53 -18.87
C GLY A 52 -1.04 -9.97 -17.79
N ASP A 53 -1.61 -11.16 -17.98
CA ASP A 53 -2.35 -11.93 -16.97
C ASP A 53 -1.90 -13.40 -17.07
N ASP A 54 -0.72 -13.67 -16.53
CA ASP A 54 0.03 -14.91 -16.71
C ASP A 54 -0.27 -15.93 -15.61
N PHE A 55 -0.07 -17.22 -15.91
CA PHE A 55 -0.22 -18.27 -14.91
C PHE A 55 1.01 -18.37 -14.00
N VAL A 56 0.77 -18.64 -12.72
CA VAL A 56 1.81 -18.93 -11.73
C VAL A 56 1.71 -20.39 -11.31
N THR A 57 2.75 -21.19 -11.53
CA THR A 57 2.75 -22.64 -11.30
C THR A 57 3.81 -23.10 -10.30
N THR A 58 3.64 -24.30 -9.73
CA THR A 58 4.56 -24.90 -8.75
C THR A 58 5.84 -25.47 -9.38
N THR A 59 5.78 -25.89 -10.64
CA THR A 59 6.92 -26.41 -11.40
C THR A 59 7.01 -25.74 -12.77
N PRO A 60 8.09 -25.96 -13.54
CA PRO A 60 8.19 -25.45 -14.92
C PRO A 60 7.10 -25.97 -15.86
N ASP A 61 6.48 -27.12 -15.54
CA ASP A 61 5.42 -27.69 -16.37
C ASP A 61 4.18 -26.77 -16.33
N PRO A 62 3.71 -26.23 -17.47
CA PRO A 62 2.53 -25.37 -17.51
C PRO A 62 1.23 -26.06 -17.06
N ASN A 63 1.21 -27.40 -17.03
CA ASN A 63 0.08 -28.20 -16.54
C ASN A 63 0.17 -28.53 -15.04
N SER A 64 1.26 -28.11 -14.37
CA SER A 64 1.38 -28.29 -12.93
C SER A 64 0.39 -27.43 -12.15
N MET A 65 0.32 -27.66 -10.84
CA MET A 65 -0.61 -26.95 -9.95
C MET A 65 -0.47 -25.43 -10.12
N ARG A 66 -1.60 -24.78 -10.38
CA ARG A 66 -1.69 -23.31 -10.47
C ARG A 66 -1.80 -22.73 -9.07
N LEU A 67 -0.82 -21.90 -8.70
CA LEU A 67 -0.81 -21.17 -7.44
C LEU A 67 -1.60 -19.86 -7.50
N GLY A 68 -1.78 -19.32 -8.71
CA GLY A 68 -2.40 -18.02 -8.91
C GLY A 68 -2.15 -17.41 -10.28
N ARG A 69 -2.16 -16.08 -10.32
CA ARG A 69 -1.94 -15.25 -11.50
C ARG A 69 -0.87 -14.20 -11.26
N SER A 70 -0.20 -13.77 -12.32
CA SER A 70 0.68 -12.59 -12.30
C SER A 70 0.09 -11.55 -13.25
N GLN A 71 -0.35 -10.43 -12.70
CA GLN A 71 -1.09 -9.40 -13.43
C GLN A 71 -0.34 -8.08 -13.41
N GLY A 72 -0.20 -7.46 -14.57
CA GLY A 72 0.61 -6.26 -14.68
C GLY A 72 0.96 -5.89 -16.11
N PHE A 73 2.10 -5.23 -16.27
CA PHE A 73 2.55 -4.73 -17.55
C PHE A 73 4.08 -4.67 -17.66
N VAL A 74 4.54 -4.64 -18.91
CA VAL A 74 5.93 -4.41 -19.28
C VAL A 74 6.02 -3.34 -20.36
N ALA A 75 7.11 -2.57 -20.33
CA ALA A 75 7.49 -1.66 -21.37
C ALA A 75 8.93 -1.98 -21.80
N PHE A 76 9.16 -2.15 -23.10
CA PHE A 76 10.50 -2.19 -23.65
C PHE A 76 11.07 -0.77 -23.62
N SER A 77 11.98 -0.53 -22.68
CA SER A 77 12.32 0.82 -22.23
C SER A 77 13.80 1.16 -22.35
N ASP A 78 14.56 0.35 -23.10
CA ASP A 78 15.99 0.51 -23.28
C ASP A 78 16.33 0.58 -24.78
N LEU A 79 17.15 1.56 -25.16
CA LEU A 79 17.48 1.84 -26.55
C LEU A 79 18.61 0.94 -27.07
N ASP A 80 19.43 0.44 -26.17
CA ASP A 80 20.68 -0.27 -26.49
C ASP A 80 20.58 -1.77 -26.17
N GLU A 81 19.83 -2.12 -25.12
CA GLU A 81 19.65 -3.50 -24.68
C GLU A 81 18.20 -3.97 -24.81
N LEU A 82 17.99 -5.27 -25.04
CA LEU A 82 16.66 -5.89 -24.97
C LEU A 82 16.21 -5.99 -23.50
N ALA A 83 15.76 -4.87 -22.95
CA ALA A 83 15.38 -4.73 -21.55
C ALA A 83 13.95 -4.23 -21.40
N ILE A 84 13.31 -4.67 -20.32
CA ILE A 84 11.95 -4.27 -19.96
C ILE A 84 11.94 -3.59 -18.59
N ALA A 85 11.18 -2.51 -18.47
CA ALA A 85 10.64 -2.03 -17.22
C ALA A 85 9.30 -2.73 -16.97
N LEU A 86 9.08 -3.26 -15.77
CA LEU A 86 7.91 -4.05 -15.45
C LEU A 86 7.30 -3.69 -14.10
N THR A 87 5.99 -3.94 -13.97
CA THR A 87 5.29 -3.97 -12.69
C THR A 87 4.27 -5.09 -12.75
N PHE A 88 4.40 -6.08 -11.86
CA PHE A 88 3.49 -7.21 -11.78
C PHE A 88 3.09 -7.49 -10.33
N THR A 89 1.84 -7.88 -10.15
CA THR A 89 1.30 -8.36 -8.89
C THR A 89 0.95 -9.84 -9.01
N PHE A 90 1.59 -10.66 -8.20
CA PHE A 90 1.27 -12.06 -7.99
C PHE A 90 0.06 -12.16 -7.07
N ILE A 91 -1.03 -12.74 -7.57
CA ILE A 91 -2.28 -12.94 -6.84
C ILE A 91 -2.40 -14.44 -6.58
N PHE A 92 -2.20 -14.84 -5.32
CA PHE A 92 -2.22 -16.26 -4.95
C PHE A 92 -3.64 -16.70 -4.64
N THR A 93 -4.13 -17.70 -5.38
CA THR A 93 -5.47 -18.28 -5.22
C THR A 93 -5.45 -19.67 -4.59
N ASP A 94 -4.26 -20.24 -4.42
CA ASP A 94 -4.06 -21.58 -3.84
C ASP A 94 -2.79 -21.62 -2.97
N GLY A 95 -2.61 -22.73 -2.24
CA GLY A 95 -1.48 -22.97 -1.36
C GLY A 95 -1.47 -22.10 -0.09
N PRO A 96 -0.32 -22.03 0.62
CA PRO A 96 -0.20 -21.34 1.91
C PRO A 96 -0.49 -19.83 1.87
N TYR A 97 -0.34 -19.22 0.69
CA TYR A 97 -0.50 -17.79 0.48
C TYR A 97 -1.83 -17.40 -0.17
N ARG A 98 -2.77 -18.34 -0.30
CA ARG A 98 -4.10 -18.08 -0.84
C ARG A 98 -4.74 -16.83 -0.22
N GLY A 99 -5.24 -15.95 -1.09
CA GLY A 99 -5.86 -14.67 -0.71
C GLY A 99 -4.86 -13.54 -0.43
N SER A 100 -3.55 -13.78 -0.59
CA SER A 100 -2.50 -12.77 -0.46
C SER A 100 -1.99 -12.35 -1.85
N SER A 101 -1.33 -11.20 -1.92
CA SER A 101 -0.65 -10.76 -3.13
C SER A 101 0.74 -10.19 -2.86
N LEU A 102 1.62 -10.26 -3.85
CA LEU A 102 2.98 -9.72 -3.81
C LEU A 102 3.23 -8.91 -5.08
N THR A 103 3.78 -7.69 -4.96
CA THR A 103 4.05 -6.83 -6.12
C THR A 103 5.54 -6.65 -6.32
N ILE A 104 5.99 -6.84 -7.55
CA ILE A 104 7.36 -6.54 -8.00
C ILE A 104 7.34 -5.40 -9.00
N ALA A 105 8.37 -4.55 -8.97
CA ALA A 105 8.54 -3.50 -9.96
C ALA A 105 10.04 -3.21 -10.15
N GLY A 106 10.48 -3.11 -11.41
CA GLY A 106 11.89 -2.87 -11.72
C GLY A 106 12.22 -3.02 -13.20
N ARG A 107 13.52 -3.07 -13.51
CA ARG A 107 14.06 -3.31 -14.85
C ARG A 107 14.76 -4.67 -14.88
N LYS A 108 14.58 -5.44 -15.96
CA LYS A 108 15.43 -6.60 -16.26
C LYS A 108 15.74 -6.72 -17.75
N LEU A 109 16.84 -7.37 -18.07
CA LEU A 109 17.08 -7.88 -19.42
C LEU A 109 16.15 -9.07 -19.69
N VAL A 110 15.51 -9.11 -20.85
CA VAL A 110 14.51 -10.16 -21.19
C VAL A 110 15.14 -11.56 -21.12
N LEU A 111 16.35 -11.70 -21.65
CA LEU A 111 17.13 -12.95 -21.67
C LEU A 111 18.29 -12.94 -20.66
N GLY A 112 18.30 -11.98 -19.74
CA GLY A 112 19.30 -11.90 -18.68
C GLY A 112 19.20 -13.08 -17.72
N LYS A 113 20.34 -13.47 -17.15
CA LYS A 113 20.40 -14.45 -16.06
C LYS A 113 20.50 -13.74 -14.73
N ASN A 114 19.96 -14.35 -13.68
CA ASN A 114 19.99 -13.88 -12.30
C ASN A 114 19.56 -12.41 -12.15
N GLN A 115 18.50 -12.02 -12.86
CA GLN A 115 18.03 -10.63 -12.86
C GLN A 115 17.27 -10.35 -11.57
N GLU A 116 17.77 -9.41 -10.78
CA GLU A 116 17.11 -8.97 -9.56
C GLU A 116 15.97 -8.02 -9.87
N ILE A 117 14.79 -8.27 -9.29
CA ILE A 117 13.63 -7.38 -9.36
C ILE A 117 13.14 -7.11 -7.93
N PRO A 118 13.06 -5.83 -7.49
CA PRO A 118 12.55 -5.47 -6.18
C PRO A 118 11.12 -5.94 -5.92
N VAL A 119 10.88 -6.43 -4.70
CA VAL A 119 9.55 -6.57 -4.12
C VAL A 119 9.19 -5.23 -3.48
N VAL A 120 8.17 -4.57 -4.03
CA VAL A 120 7.76 -3.22 -3.62
C VAL A 120 6.57 -3.21 -2.65
N GLY A 121 5.94 -4.37 -2.42
CA GLY A 121 4.84 -4.49 -1.47
C GLY A 121 4.09 -5.81 -1.57
N GLY A 122 3.02 -5.90 -0.79
CA GLY A 122 2.10 -7.04 -0.80
C GLY A 122 0.91 -6.83 0.13
N THR A 123 -0.04 -7.76 0.03
CA THR A 123 -1.28 -7.79 0.83
C THR A 123 -1.44 -9.12 1.55
N GLY A 124 -2.37 -9.19 2.49
CA GLY A 124 -2.60 -10.41 3.28
C GLY A 124 -1.34 -10.83 4.04
N ARG A 125 -0.88 -12.06 3.83
CA ARG A 125 0.35 -12.60 4.44
C ARG A 125 1.63 -11.88 4.00
N PHE A 126 1.58 -11.10 2.93
CA PHE A 126 2.68 -10.28 2.44
C PHE A 126 2.51 -8.80 2.77
N ARG A 127 1.68 -8.46 3.77
CA ARG A 127 1.54 -7.08 4.26
C ARG A 127 2.91 -6.52 4.65
N LEU A 128 3.23 -5.34 4.12
CA LEU A 128 4.51 -4.64 4.29
C LEU A 128 5.73 -5.42 3.76
N ALA A 129 5.51 -6.39 2.87
CA ALA A 129 6.57 -7.13 2.21
C ALA A 129 7.58 -6.19 1.53
N ARG A 130 8.86 -6.42 1.85
CA ARG A 130 10.02 -5.83 1.17
C ARG A 130 11.05 -6.93 0.98
N GLY A 131 11.76 -6.88 -0.14
CA GLY A 131 12.73 -7.91 -0.51
C GLY A 131 13.05 -7.82 -1.99
N TYR A 132 13.49 -8.93 -2.57
CA TYR A 132 13.80 -9.00 -4.00
C TYR A 132 13.45 -10.38 -4.55
N THR A 133 13.39 -10.45 -5.88
CA THR A 133 13.22 -11.69 -6.62
C THR A 133 14.39 -11.86 -7.56
N ILE A 134 14.80 -13.09 -7.82
CA ILE A 134 15.78 -13.43 -8.86
C ILE A 134 15.04 -14.14 -9.97
N SER A 135 15.00 -13.53 -11.15
CA SER A 135 14.37 -14.06 -12.35
C SER A 135 15.40 -14.75 -13.24
N ASN A 136 15.05 -15.96 -13.70
CA ASN A 136 15.81 -16.71 -14.69
C ASN A 136 14.87 -17.30 -15.74
N LEU A 137 15.29 -17.30 -17.00
CA LEU A 137 14.62 -18.03 -18.06
C LEU A 137 14.87 -19.53 -17.89
N VAL A 138 13.79 -20.32 -17.84
CA VAL A 138 13.85 -21.79 -17.75
C VAL A 138 13.71 -22.42 -19.14
N SER A 139 12.72 -21.97 -19.90
CA SER A 139 12.48 -22.45 -21.26
C SER A 139 11.80 -21.36 -22.08
N SER A 140 12.01 -21.42 -23.39
CA SER A 140 11.40 -20.52 -24.36
C SER A 140 11.04 -21.28 -25.62
N THR A 141 9.86 -21.00 -26.16
CA THR A 141 9.42 -21.39 -27.49
C THR A 141 9.18 -20.12 -28.31
N PRO A 142 8.88 -20.20 -29.62
CA PRO A 142 8.54 -19.01 -30.40
C PRO A 142 7.32 -18.25 -29.86
N THR A 143 6.49 -18.89 -29.04
CA THR A 143 5.19 -18.36 -28.60
C THR A 143 5.02 -18.27 -27.09
N SER A 144 5.98 -18.79 -26.31
CA SER A 144 5.88 -18.84 -24.85
C SER A 144 7.24 -18.75 -24.16
N PHE A 145 7.23 -18.19 -22.96
CA PHE A 145 8.39 -18.13 -22.07
C PHE A 145 8.00 -18.70 -20.70
N THR A 146 8.88 -19.51 -20.13
CA THR A 146 8.76 -19.95 -18.74
C THR A 146 9.90 -19.32 -17.95
N PHE A 147 9.56 -18.46 -16.99
CA PHE A 147 10.53 -17.89 -16.07
C PHE A 147 10.38 -18.53 -14.69
N VAL A 148 11.49 -18.78 -14.01
CA VAL A 148 11.48 -19.05 -12.57
C VAL A 148 11.75 -17.73 -11.85
N LEU A 149 10.96 -17.46 -10.81
CA LEU A 149 11.20 -16.38 -9.87
C LEU A 149 11.47 -17.01 -8.51
N ALA A 150 12.72 -16.88 -8.06
CA ALA A 150 13.07 -17.15 -6.68
C ALA A 150 12.82 -15.88 -5.87
N ILE A 151 11.88 -15.94 -4.93
CA ILE A 151 11.52 -14.84 -4.07
C ILE A 151 12.21 -15.06 -2.73
N ASP A 152 13.09 -14.13 -2.38
CA ASP A 152 13.93 -14.22 -1.19
C ASP A 152 13.74 -13.00 -0.30
N GLN A 153 13.88 -13.22 1.01
CA GLN A 153 13.99 -12.15 2.01
C GLN A 153 12.75 -11.25 2.09
N ILE A 154 11.52 -11.81 2.07
CA ILE A 154 10.35 -10.98 2.38
C ILE A 154 10.32 -10.72 3.88
N PHE A 155 10.50 -9.46 4.28
CA PHE A 155 10.20 -9.01 5.64
C PHE A 155 8.68 -8.93 5.80
N GLN A 156 8.12 -9.87 6.55
CA GLN A 156 6.71 -9.80 6.96
C GLN A 156 6.60 -9.05 8.28
N SER A 157 5.61 -8.16 8.36
CA SER A 157 5.24 -7.54 9.62
C SER A 157 4.20 -8.43 10.33
N ASP A 158 4.39 -8.72 11.62
CA ASP A 158 3.45 -9.49 12.47
C ASP A 158 2.12 -8.74 12.75
N TYR A 159 1.74 -7.76 11.93
CA TYR A 159 0.44 -7.10 12.02
C TYR A 159 -0.67 -8.04 11.51
N ASP A 160 -1.01 -9.05 12.30
CA ASP A 160 -2.25 -9.85 12.24
C ASP A 160 -3.44 -9.09 12.87
N ALA A 161 -3.32 -7.78 13.13
CA ALA A 161 -4.45 -6.98 13.58
C ALA A 161 -5.47 -6.84 12.44
N PRO A 162 -6.76 -7.14 12.68
CA PRO A 162 -7.80 -6.80 11.73
C PRO A 162 -7.82 -5.28 11.55
N VAL A 163 -7.81 -4.82 10.29
CA VAL A 163 -7.85 -3.39 9.91
C VAL A 163 -9.04 -2.67 10.58
N SER A 164 -10.08 -3.40 10.97
CA SER A 164 -11.24 -2.88 11.68
C SER A 164 -11.00 -2.55 13.16
N ALA A 165 -10.17 -3.28 13.89
CA ALA A 165 -10.05 -3.08 15.34
C ALA A 165 -9.29 -1.79 15.68
N GLY A 166 -8.18 -1.51 14.98
CA GLY A 166 -7.38 -0.31 15.24
C GLY A 166 -8.08 0.99 14.81
N LEU A 167 -8.81 0.95 13.69
CA LEU A 167 -9.55 2.13 13.21
C LEU A 167 -10.79 2.42 14.05
N MET A 168 -11.48 1.37 14.53
CA MET A 168 -12.61 1.52 15.47
C MET A 168 -12.14 2.06 16.82
N VAL A 169 -11.04 1.53 17.38
CA VAL A 169 -10.51 2.02 18.67
C VAL A 169 -10.04 3.47 18.54
N ALA A 170 -9.33 3.82 17.46
CA ALA A 170 -8.91 5.20 17.23
C ALA A 170 -10.10 6.16 17.02
N ALA A 171 -11.16 5.70 16.35
CA ALA A 171 -12.40 6.47 16.20
C ALA A 171 -13.14 6.62 17.52
N GLU A 172 -13.25 5.56 18.33
CA GLU A 172 -13.88 5.60 19.66
C GLU A 172 -13.11 6.50 20.63
N GLU A 173 -11.78 6.45 20.64
CA GLU A 173 -10.94 7.34 21.44
C GLU A 173 -11.08 8.81 21.01
N HIS A 174 -11.12 9.08 19.69
CA HIS A 174 -11.37 10.43 19.18
C HIS A 174 -12.77 10.95 19.51
N VAL A 175 -13.79 10.09 19.46
CA VAL A 175 -15.16 10.44 19.84
C VAL A 175 -15.24 10.69 21.35
N ALA A 176 -14.60 9.86 22.18
CA ALA A 176 -14.56 10.04 23.63
C ALA A 176 -13.79 11.31 24.04
N GLU A 177 -12.72 11.67 23.33
CA GLU A 177 -12.01 12.94 23.52
C GLU A 177 -12.85 14.15 23.07
N MET A 178 -13.58 14.05 21.96
CA MET A 178 -14.53 15.10 21.53
C MET A 178 -15.68 15.28 22.53
N GLU A 179 -16.25 14.20 23.04
CA GLU A 179 -17.32 14.22 24.04
C GLU A 179 -16.84 14.83 25.37
N ARG A 180 -15.63 14.49 25.84
CA ARG A 180 -15.02 15.09 27.03
C ARG A 180 -14.81 16.60 26.88
N ARG A 181 -14.28 17.06 25.74
CA ARG A 181 -14.11 18.49 25.47
C ARG A 181 -15.43 19.24 25.40
N ARG A 182 -16.46 18.63 24.80
CA ARG A 182 -17.82 19.20 24.78
C ARG A 182 -18.42 19.30 26.18
N PHE A 183 -18.13 18.33 27.05
CA PHE A 183 -18.58 18.37 28.45
C PHE A 183 -17.85 19.43 29.27
N GLU A 184 -16.53 19.58 29.09
CA GLU A 184 -15.74 20.65 29.72
C GLU A 184 -16.14 22.05 29.24
N GLU A 185 -16.36 22.25 27.93
CA GLU A 185 -16.86 23.52 27.39
C GLU A 185 -18.25 23.86 27.93
N ARG A 186 -19.16 22.87 28.02
CA ARG A 186 -20.48 23.08 28.63
C ARG A 186 -20.38 23.37 30.12
N GLY A 187 -19.45 22.72 30.83
CA GLY A 187 -19.16 22.99 32.23
C GLY A 187 -18.64 24.41 32.46
N LEU A 188 -17.69 24.85 31.63
CA LEU A 188 -17.15 26.21 31.65
C LEU A 188 -18.21 27.26 31.27
N LEU A 189 -19.05 26.99 30.28
CA LEU A 189 -20.16 27.88 29.91
C LEU A 189 -21.22 27.98 31.02
N LEU A 190 -21.53 26.87 31.70
CA LEU A 190 -22.41 26.88 32.87
C LEU A 190 -21.80 27.66 34.02
N LEU A 191 -20.50 27.47 34.30
CA LEU A 191 -19.79 28.22 35.33
C LEU A 191 -19.74 29.72 35.00
N ALA A 192 -19.44 30.07 33.75
CA ALA A 192 -19.45 31.45 33.27
C ALA A 192 -20.85 32.07 33.38
N ALA A 193 -21.91 31.33 33.02
CA ALA A 193 -23.29 31.79 33.18
C ALA A 193 -23.71 31.92 34.66
N MET A 194 -23.20 31.07 35.54
CA MET A 194 -23.41 31.16 36.99
C MET A 194 -22.68 32.37 37.60
N VAL A 195 -21.45 32.64 37.16
CA VAL A 195 -20.67 33.83 37.53
C VAL A 195 -21.35 35.10 37.00
N GLU A 196 -21.80 35.11 35.76
CA GLU A 196 -22.49 36.27 35.18
C GLU A 196 -23.88 36.52 35.84
N ARG A 197 -24.51 35.47 36.38
CA ARG A 197 -25.71 35.61 37.23
C ARG A 197 -25.39 36.14 38.62
N SER A 198 -24.27 35.72 39.22
CA SER A 198 -23.86 36.22 40.55
C SER A 198 -23.44 37.69 40.48
N GLU A 199 -22.70 38.10 39.44
CA GLU A 199 -22.32 39.50 39.20
C GLU A 199 -23.53 40.39 38.92
N ARG A 200 -24.51 39.94 38.13
CA ARG A 200 -25.77 40.67 37.91
C ARG A 200 -26.62 40.77 39.18
N ARG A 201 -26.56 39.79 40.07
CA ARG A 201 -27.25 39.83 41.37
C ARG A 201 -26.56 40.84 42.31
N TRP A 202 -25.23 40.81 42.35
CA TRP A 202 -24.41 41.80 43.07
C TRP A 202 -24.67 43.24 42.61
N CYS A 203 -24.74 43.50 41.29
CA CYS A 203 -25.07 44.86 40.78
C CYS A 203 -26.48 45.33 41.15
N LYS A 204 -27.46 44.41 41.25
CA LYS A 204 -28.81 44.74 41.72
C LYS A 204 -28.85 45.06 43.22
N ASP A 205 -28.04 44.37 44.02
CA ASP A 205 -27.97 44.62 45.47
C ASP A 205 -27.18 45.90 45.80
N VAL A 206 -26.16 46.25 45.00
CA VAL A 206 -25.40 47.50 45.16
C VAL A 206 -26.18 48.73 44.68
N SER A 207 -27.11 48.60 43.72
CA SER A 207 -28.00 49.71 43.32
C SER A 207 -29.08 50.06 44.36
N LEU A 208 -29.31 49.21 45.35
CA LEU A 208 -30.16 49.51 46.54
C LEU A 208 -29.42 50.30 47.63
N VAL A 209 -28.08 50.41 47.55
CA VAL A 209 -27.23 51.06 48.58
C VAL A 209 -26.62 52.39 48.10
N GLY A 210 -26.98 52.88 46.90
CA GLY A 210 -26.71 54.27 46.50
C GLY A 210 -25.23 54.63 46.30
N LEU A 211 -24.39 53.69 45.88
CA LEU A 211 -23.01 53.96 45.44
C LEU A 211 -22.87 53.62 43.94
N GLY A 212 -22.61 54.65 43.14
CA GLY A 212 -22.58 54.58 41.68
C GLY A 212 -21.45 53.71 41.13
N CYS A 213 -21.79 52.80 40.22
CA CYS A 213 -20.83 52.02 39.46
C CYS A 213 -20.43 52.79 38.20
N ALA A 214 -19.31 53.52 38.24
CA ALA A 214 -18.69 54.11 37.07
C ALA A 214 -17.58 53.18 36.52
N ALA A 215 -17.93 52.50 35.43
CA ALA A 215 -17.13 52.04 34.29
C ALA A 215 -15.71 51.44 34.48
N VAL A 216 -15.57 50.17 34.07
CA VAL A 216 -14.50 49.77 33.14
C VAL A 216 -15.13 49.03 31.96
N SER A 217 -15.52 49.81 30.95
CA SER A 217 -15.63 49.35 29.57
C SER A 217 -14.34 49.71 28.85
N ARG A 218 -13.69 48.73 28.20
CA ARG A 218 -12.77 48.79 27.04
C ARG A 218 -11.53 47.90 27.21
N ARG A 219 -11.56 46.72 26.58
CA ARG A 219 -10.53 46.25 25.63
C ARG A 219 -11.08 45.07 24.84
N ARG A 220 -11.70 45.40 23.70
CA ARG A 220 -11.88 44.52 22.53
C ARG A 220 -11.47 45.37 21.33
N GLN A 221 -10.25 45.15 20.87
CA GLN A 221 -9.69 45.37 19.52
C GLN A 221 -8.17 45.20 19.69
N ASP A 222 -7.75 43.95 19.55
CA ASP A 222 -6.70 43.47 18.63
C ASP A 222 -6.80 41.94 18.57
#